data_AF-A0A2A5GTM9-F1
#
_entry.id   AF-A0A2A5GTM9-F1
#
_cell.length_a   1.000
_cell.length_b   1.000
_cell.length_c   1.000
_cell.angle_alpha   90.00
_cell.angle_beta   90.00
_cell.angle_gamma   90.00
#
_symmetry.space_group_name_H-M   'P 1'
#
loop_
_entity.id
_entity.type
_entity.pdbx_description
1 polymer ?
#
loop_
_entity_poly.entity_id
_entity_poly.type
_entity_poly.pdbx_seq_one_letter_code
_entity_poly.pdbx_strand_id
1 'polypeptide(L)'
;MSDDNNKKDYDVGYGKPPKSTRFGATDGNPGNTKGRPPGRNVLEFDRLSEEALWHCFHESGQKPVSIREDGKELVIPLIMAIAKGMATDAANGDKHARRDYLRYLEKAVKGKDKVLSEVHSILADYRERKLSAMQNPGSLECVNTFYEWFMIKKNLRAMDGEDRWPYEDGEPVTDEDWLVFIEKYELLKENSDYQVSWPLKYADDLEAERIEGMTRKELAQERLRVFKHRKEMREKEGALKWPFLIEEPVDGEDWENLEQYIQDILDGKESSAPWPPSYWDDDPEE
;
A
#
# COMPACT_ATOMS: atom_id res chain seq x y z
N MET A 1 65.26 71.66 34.08
CA MET A 1 65.14 70.50 33.19
C MET A 1 64.68 69.36 34.09
N SER A 2 63.36 69.19 34.21
CA SER A 2 62.57 68.20 33.43
C SER A 2 62.71 66.82 34.04
N ASP A 3 61.72 65.96 34.26
CA ASP A 3 60.26 65.93 34.17
C ASP A 3 59.93 64.59 34.90
N ASP A 4 59.07 64.57 35.91
CA ASP A 4 57.64 64.26 35.80
C ASP A 4 57.28 62.78 36.06
N ASN A 5 56.10 62.60 36.65
CA ASN A 5 55.32 61.37 36.85
C ASN A 5 55.61 60.44 38.04
N ASN A 6 55.44 60.99 39.25
CA ASN A 6 54.93 60.23 40.38
C ASN A 6 53.45 59.87 40.13
N LYS A 7 53.17 58.58 39.90
CA LYS A 7 51.85 58.01 39.60
C LYS A 7 50.83 58.41 40.68
N LYS A 8 49.85 59.24 40.30
CA LYS A 8 48.65 59.47 41.11
C LYS A 8 47.81 58.19 41.13
N ASP A 9 47.69 57.60 42.31
CA ASP A 9 46.74 56.52 42.59
C ASP A 9 45.32 57.01 42.29
N TYR A 10 44.59 56.27 41.46
CA TYR A 10 43.26 56.64 40.99
C TYR A 10 42.21 56.04 41.92
N ASP A 11 41.39 56.90 42.53
CA ASP A 11 40.34 56.55 43.48
C ASP A 11 39.17 55.79 42.82
N VAL A 12 38.78 54.67 43.41
CA VAL A 12 37.82 53.70 42.84
C VAL A 12 36.41 54.07 43.30
N GLY A 13 35.68 54.84 42.49
CA GLY A 13 34.28 55.22 42.78
C GLY A 13 33.24 54.16 42.37
N TYR A 14 32.08 54.22 43.01
CA TYR A 14 30.91 53.33 42.80
C TYR A 14 30.57 53.18 41.30
N GLY A 15 30.51 51.93 40.82
CA GLY A 15 30.21 51.60 39.43
C GLY A 15 31.42 51.41 38.49
N LYS A 16 32.68 51.57 38.97
CA LYS A 16 33.88 51.33 38.16
C LYS A 16 34.65 50.09 38.65
N PRO A 17 34.81 49.03 37.83
CA PRO A 17 35.55 47.84 38.24
C PRO A 17 37.05 48.14 38.44
N PRO A 18 37.70 47.51 39.45
CA PRO A 18 39.14 47.66 39.75
C PRO A 18 40.03 47.43 38.53
N LYS A 19 41.16 48.14 38.44
CA LYS A 19 42.12 47.99 37.32
C LYS A 19 42.65 46.56 37.19
N SER A 20 42.79 45.83 38.31
CA SER A 20 43.26 44.44 38.34
C SER A 20 42.32 43.45 37.64
N THR A 21 41.04 43.80 37.50
CA THR A 21 40.01 42.92 36.89
C THR A 21 39.53 43.42 35.53
N ARG A 22 40.12 44.49 34.98
CA ARG A 22 39.83 44.90 33.60
C ARG A 22 40.58 43.99 32.64
N PHE A 23 39.88 43.48 31.62
CA PHE A 23 40.51 42.81 30.50
C PHE A 23 41.55 43.77 29.90
N GLY A 24 42.84 43.46 30.07
CA GLY A 24 43.93 44.29 29.56
C GLY A 24 43.82 44.39 28.05
N ALA A 25 43.76 45.61 27.51
CA ALA A 25 43.92 45.90 26.09
C ALA A 25 45.42 45.84 25.72
N THR A 26 46.01 44.68 25.97
CA THR A 26 47.37 44.32 25.56
C THR A 26 47.22 42.95 24.93
N ASP A 27 47.39 42.93 23.60
CA ASP A 27 47.82 41.81 22.77
C ASP A 27 47.48 40.42 23.31
N GLY A 28 46.45 39.84 22.69
CA GLY A 28 45.86 38.53 22.95
C GLY A 28 46.76 37.59 23.77
N ASN A 29 46.30 37.31 24.99
CA ASN A 29 46.87 36.31 25.87
C ASN A 29 47.20 35.02 25.06
N PRO A 30 48.45 34.52 25.01
CA PRO A 30 48.84 33.38 24.17
C PRO A 30 48.28 32.04 24.68
N GLY A 31 47.38 32.06 25.68
CA GLY A 31 46.72 30.90 26.27
C GLY A 31 45.56 30.30 25.45
N ASN A 32 45.32 30.75 24.22
CA ASN A 32 44.35 30.10 23.33
C ASN A 32 44.88 29.92 21.90
N THR A 33 45.97 29.17 21.75
CA THR A 33 46.44 28.68 20.44
C THR A 33 45.51 27.63 19.82
N LYS A 34 44.49 27.17 20.57
CA LYS A 34 43.39 26.32 20.10
C LYS A 34 42.07 27.04 20.25
N GLY A 35 41.94 28.19 19.57
CA GLY A 35 40.63 28.77 19.30
C GLY A 35 39.66 27.70 18.75
N ARG A 36 38.35 27.91 18.96
CA ARG A 36 37.30 27.02 18.44
C ARG A 36 37.63 26.70 16.98
N PRO A 37 37.80 25.41 16.60
CA PRO A 37 38.11 25.05 15.23
C PRO A 37 37.06 25.70 14.31
N PRO A 38 37.46 26.21 13.11
CA PRO A 38 36.52 26.80 12.18
C PRO A 38 35.38 25.82 11.97
N GLY A 39 34.15 26.32 12.14
CA GLY A 39 32.95 25.50 12.16
C GLY A 39 32.95 24.55 10.97
N ARG A 40 32.90 23.25 11.26
CA ARG A 40 32.66 22.17 10.30
C ARG A 40 31.56 22.65 9.35
N ASN A 41 31.79 22.63 8.03
CA ASN A 41 30.89 23.10 6.98
C ASN A 41 29.43 22.95 7.40
N VAL A 42 28.86 24.00 7.97
CA VAL A 42 27.43 24.05 8.26
C VAL A 42 26.82 24.11 6.87
N LEU A 43 25.98 23.13 6.52
CA LEU A 43 25.12 23.27 5.35
C LEU A 43 24.42 24.61 5.52
N GLU A 44 24.76 25.59 4.69
CA GLU A 44 24.12 26.89 4.70
C GLU A 44 22.68 26.64 4.26
N PHE A 45 21.78 26.42 5.22
CA PHE A 45 20.35 26.19 4.99
C PHE A 45 19.75 27.31 4.12
N ASP A 46 20.31 28.53 4.24
CA ASP A 46 19.94 29.70 3.45
C ASP A 46 20.29 29.59 1.95
N ARG A 47 21.09 28.59 1.53
CA ARG A 47 21.44 28.33 0.12
C ARG A 47 20.70 27.14 -0.50
N LEU A 48 19.90 26.41 0.29
CA LEU A 48 19.10 25.32 -0.24
C LEU A 48 17.86 25.90 -0.92
N SER A 49 17.51 25.41 -2.11
CA SER A 49 16.22 25.75 -2.72
C SER A 49 15.09 25.24 -1.83
N GLU A 50 13.91 25.85 -1.96
CA GLU A 50 12.73 25.44 -1.21
C GLU A 50 12.44 23.93 -1.44
N GLU A 51 12.61 23.44 -2.66
CA GLU A 51 12.43 22.03 -3.04
C GLU A 51 13.46 21.10 -2.39
N ALA A 52 14.73 21.53 -2.29
CA ALA A 52 15.78 20.76 -1.64
C ALA A 52 15.53 20.65 -0.12
N LEU A 53 15.05 21.74 0.49
CA LEU A 53 14.61 21.74 1.89
C LEU A 53 13.42 20.79 2.09
N TRP A 54 12.40 20.89 1.24
CA TRP A 54 11.24 19.99 1.31
C TRP A 54 11.64 18.52 1.21
N HIS A 55 12.55 18.18 0.29
CA HIS A 55 13.05 16.82 0.14
C HIS A 55 13.77 16.33 1.41
N CYS A 56 14.67 17.15 1.98
CA CYS A 56 15.37 16.80 3.22
C CYS A 56 14.41 16.63 4.41
N PHE A 57 13.40 17.49 4.54
CA PHE A 57 12.38 17.36 5.58
C PHE A 57 11.52 16.11 5.40
N HIS A 58 11.12 15.80 4.16
CA HIS A 58 10.37 14.60 3.86
C HIS A 58 11.18 13.34 4.19
N GLU A 59 12.41 13.22 3.67
CA GLU A 59 13.26 12.05 3.88
C GLU A 59 13.62 11.86 5.36
N SER A 60 13.98 12.93 6.07
CA SER A 60 14.30 12.85 7.50
C SER A 60 13.07 12.53 8.36
N GLY A 61 11.89 13.04 8.00
CA GLY A 61 10.63 12.76 8.68
C GLY A 61 10.20 11.30 8.60
N GLN A 62 10.54 10.60 7.51
CA GLN A 62 10.24 9.18 7.33
C GLN A 62 11.20 8.23 8.06
N LYS A 63 12.33 8.72 8.59
CA LYS A 63 13.30 7.87 9.28
C LYS A 63 12.70 7.29 10.58
N PRO A 64 12.85 5.99 10.84
CA PRO A 64 12.33 5.38 12.06
C PRO A 64 13.11 5.85 13.30
N VAL A 65 12.38 6.09 14.39
CA VAL A 65 12.91 6.38 15.72
C VAL A 65 12.20 5.52 16.75
N SER A 66 12.91 5.16 17.82
CA SER A 66 12.32 4.46 18.96
C SER A 66 11.78 5.46 19.98
N ILE A 67 10.52 5.30 20.38
CA ILE A 67 9.90 6.04 21.48
C ILE A 67 9.30 5.06 22.49
N ARG A 68 9.11 5.52 23.74
CA ARG A 68 8.49 4.71 24.79
C ARG A 68 7.13 5.30 25.18
N GLU A 69 6.07 4.50 25.07
CA GLU A 69 4.68 4.90 25.34
C GLU A 69 4.01 3.78 26.15
N ASP A 70 3.35 4.11 27.26
CA ASP A 70 2.69 3.15 28.16
C ASP A 70 3.56 1.94 28.57
N GLY A 71 4.85 2.20 28.77
CA GLY A 71 5.84 1.20 29.14
C GLY A 71 6.34 0.31 28.00
N LYS A 72 5.75 0.41 26.79
CA LYS A 72 6.16 -0.31 25.59
C LYS A 72 7.08 0.54 24.72
N GLU A 73 8.02 -0.12 24.03
CA GLU A 73 8.89 0.52 23.04
C GLU A 73 8.24 0.40 21.66
N LEU A 74 8.08 1.52 20.97
CA LEU A 74 7.48 1.62 19.64
C LEU A 74 8.47 2.25 18.67
N VAL A 75 8.68 1.60 17.53
CA VAL A 75 9.48 2.15 16.42
C VAL A 75 8.52 2.80 15.43
N ILE A 76 8.58 4.12 15.30
CA ILE A 76 7.71 4.91 14.42
C ILE A 76 8.54 5.93 13.64
N PRO A 77 8.07 6.43 12.48
CA PRO A 77 8.73 7.53 11.78
C PRO A 77 8.85 8.80 12.64
N LEU A 78 9.95 9.53 12.47
CA LEU A 78 10.27 10.74 13.23
C LEU A 78 9.13 11.77 13.19
N ILE A 79 8.48 11.96 12.04
CA ILE A 79 7.38 12.91 11.91
C ILE A 79 6.18 12.55 12.79
N MET A 80 5.90 11.25 12.96
CA MET A 80 4.83 10.77 13.84
C MET A 80 5.21 10.96 15.31
N ALA A 81 6.47 10.72 15.67
CA ALA A 81 6.97 10.97 17.02
C ALA A 81 6.85 12.45 17.41
N ILE A 82 7.22 13.36 16.50
CA ILE A 82 7.06 14.81 16.69
C ILE A 82 5.58 15.20 16.85
N ALA A 83 4.70 14.66 16.00
CA ALA A 83 3.27 14.93 16.08
C ALA A 83 2.66 14.44 17.42
N LYS A 84 3.05 13.25 17.90
CA LYS A 84 2.63 12.70 19.21
C LYS A 84 3.12 13.54 20.39
N GLY A 85 4.38 13.97 20.37
CA GLY A 85 4.93 14.87 21.39
C GLY A 85 4.18 16.20 21.44
N MET A 86 3.97 16.82 20.26
CA MET A 86 3.22 18.06 20.13
C MET A 86 1.75 17.93 20.60
N ALA A 87 1.09 16.80 20.35
CA ALA A 87 -0.24 16.51 20.87
C ALA A 87 -0.25 16.40 22.41
N THR A 88 0.76 15.74 22.98
CA THR A 88 0.91 15.56 24.43
C THR A 88 1.15 16.89 25.14
N ASP A 89 2.05 17.73 24.61
CA ASP A 89 2.32 19.06 25.14
C ASP A 89 1.09 19.98 25.04
N ALA A 90 0.35 19.89 23.93
CA ALA A 90 -0.92 20.59 23.75
C ALA A 90 -1.98 20.17 24.79
N ALA A 91 -2.09 18.86 25.06
CA ALA A 91 -3.01 18.31 26.05
C ALA A 91 -2.63 18.72 27.48
N ASN A 92 -1.33 18.81 27.77
CA ASN A 92 -0.79 19.29 29.05
C ASN A 92 -0.89 20.82 29.24
N GLY A 93 -1.40 21.54 28.24
CA GLY A 93 -1.76 22.96 28.37
C GLY A 93 -0.78 23.94 27.75
N ASP A 94 0.28 23.46 27.06
CA ASP A 94 1.19 24.35 26.33
C ASP A 94 0.44 25.09 25.22
N LYS A 95 0.47 26.43 25.29
CA LYS A 95 -0.29 27.29 24.38
C LYS A 95 0.26 27.29 22.95
N HIS A 96 1.58 27.14 22.79
CA HIS A 96 2.26 27.13 21.51
C HIS A 96 2.08 25.78 20.81
N ALA A 97 2.29 24.68 21.53
CA ALA A 97 2.04 23.33 21.03
C ALA A 97 0.56 23.16 20.63
N ARG A 98 -0.39 23.64 21.44
CA ARG A 98 -1.82 23.59 21.11
C ARG A 98 -2.17 24.37 19.86
N ARG A 99 -1.65 25.60 19.69
CA ARG A 99 -1.86 26.41 18.48
C ARG A 99 -1.30 25.71 17.25
N ASP A 100 -0.09 25.19 17.35
CA ASP A 100 0.63 24.61 16.21
C ASP A 100 0.02 23.26 15.82
N TYR A 101 -0.30 22.41 16.81
CA TYR A 101 -1.02 21.15 16.60
C TYR A 101 -2.37 21.35 15.90
N LEU A 102 -3.21 22.27 16.40
CA LEU A 102 -4.52 22.56 15.79
C LEU A 102 -4.38 23.08 14.36
N ARG A 103 -3.38 23.94 14.09
CA ARG A 103 -3.10 24.43 12.73
C ARG A 103 -2.69 23.30 11.78
N TYR A 104 -1.81 22.40 12.20
CA TYR A 104 -1.39 21.28 11.37
C TYR A 104 -2.50 20.24 11.21
N LEU A 105 -3.30 20.01 12.24
CA LEU A 105 -4.50 19.16 12.16
C LEU A 105 -5.51 19.72 11.17
N GLU A 106 -5.81 21.02 11.23
CA GLU A 106 -6.68 21.70 10.27
C GLU A 106 -6.16 21.56 8.83
N LYS A 107 -4.84 21.74 8.62
CA LYS A 107 -4.21 21.54 7.31
C LYS A 107 -4.27 20.09 6.84
N ALA A 108 -4.08 19.13 7.74
CA ALA A 108 -4.16 17.70 7.42
C ALA A 108 -5.58 17.30 7.05
N VAL A 109 -6.59 17.79 7.78
CA VAL A 109 -8.01 17.58 7.47
C VAL A 109 -8.38 18.25 6.14
N LYS A 110 -8.08 19.55 5.97
CA LYS A 110 -8.34 20.27 4.71
C LYS A 110 -7.58 19.67 3.53
N GLY A 111 -6.35 19.22 3.73
CA GLY A 111 -5.54 18.57 2.71
C GLY A 111 -6.14 17.22 2.32
N LYS A 112 -6.59 16.42 3.29
CA LYS A 112 -7.30 15.17 3.04
C LYS A 112 -8.62 15.40 2.32
N ASP A 113 -9.43 16.38 2.75
CA ASP A 113 -10.70 16.72 2.11
C ASP A 113 -10.48 17.25 0.69
N LYS A 114 -9.43 18.04 0.47
CA LYS A 114 -9.05 18.54 -0.85
C LYS A 114 -8.63 17.39 -1.78
N VAL A 115 -7.70 16.55 -1.34
CA VAL A 115 -7.26 15.36 -2.10
C VAL A 115 -8.42 14.42 -2.35
N LEU A 116 -9.28 14.17 -1.35
CA LEU A 116 -10.46 13.32 -1.50
C LEU A 116 -11.48 13.94 -2.47
N SER A 117 -11.67 15.26 -2.44
CA SER A 117 -12.54 15.97 -3.39
C SER A 117 -11.98 15.96 -4.82
N GLU A 118 -10.66 16.10 -4.98
CA GLU A 118 -9.97 15.99 -6.27
C GLU A 118 -10.06 14.57 -6.81
N VAL A 119 -9.81 13.56 -5.96
CA VAL A 119 -10.03 12.14 -6.29
C VAL A 119 -11.49 11.92 -6.68
N HIS A 120 -12.47 12.38 -5.91
CA HIS A 120 -13.89 12.24 -6.26
C HIS A 120 -14.25 12.92 -7.59
N SER A 121 -13.68 14.10 -7.88
CA SER A 121 -13.86 14.77 -9.18
C SER A 121 -13.26 13.96 -10.32
N ILE A 122 -12.05 13.44 -10.15
CA ILE A 122 -11.38 12.57 -11.12
C ILE A 122 -12.20 11.29 -11.34
N LEU A 123 -12.74 10.69 -10.28
CA LEU A 123 -13.59 9.50 -10.36
C LEU A 123 -14.94 9.81 -11.06
N ALA A 124 -15.51 11.00 -10.86
CA ALA A 124 -16.74 11.44 -11.53
C ALA A 124 -16.52 11.66 -13.03
N ASP A 125 -15.48 12.40 -13.41
CA ASP A 125 -15.09 12.61 -14.81
C ASP A 125 -14.77 11.28 -15.50
N TYR A 126 -14.11 10.38 -14.77
CA TYR A 126 -13.82 9.04 -15.24
C TYR A 126 -15.11 8.23 -15.48
N ARG A 127 -16.10 8.32 -14.59
CA ARG A 127 -17.40 7.64 -14.74
C ARG A 127 -18.14 8.09 -16.00
N GLU A 128 -18.12 9.38 -16.30
CA GLU A 128 -18.72 9.94 -17.51
C GLU A 128 -17.99 9.47 -18.79
N ARG A 129 -16.64 9.49 -18.78
CA ARG A 129 -15.83 8.94 -19.88
C ARG A 129 -16.12 7.46 -20.10
N LYS A 130 -16.20 6.66 -19.04
CA LYS A 130 -16.55 5.24 -19.08
C LYS A 130 -17.91 5.00 -19.74
N LEU A 131 -18.93 5.78 -19.34
CA LEU A 131 -20.28 5.70 -19.94
C LEU A 131 -20.26 6.02 -21.43
N SER A 132 -19.47 7.01 -21.86
CA SER A 132 -19.31 7.36 -23.27
C SER A 132 -18.56 6.27 -24.04
N ALA A 133 -17.46 5.77 -23.49
CA ALA A 133 -16.65 4.69 -24.05
C ALA A 133 -17.44 3.37 -24.23
N MET A 134 -18.37 3.08 -23.33
CA MET A 134 -19.24 1.89 -23.42
C MET A 134 -20.19 1.91 -24.64
N GLN A 135 -20.33 3.02 -25.36
CA GLN A 135 -21.09 3.07 -26.61
C GLN A 135 -20.42 2.27 -27.75
N ASN A 136 -19.10 2.04 -27.68
CA ASN A 136 -18.36 1.19 -28.60
C ASN A 136 -17.46 0.21 -27.84
N PRO A 137 -18.05 -0.85 -27.25
CA PRO A 137 -17.32 -1.83 -26.45
C PRO A 137 -16.26 -2.54 -27.30
N GLY A 138 -15.01 -2.55 -26.82
CA GLY A 138 -13.88 -3.16 -27.53
C GLY A 138 -13.04 -2.22 -28.39
N SER A 139 -13.42 -0.94 -28.51
CA SER A 139 -12.57 0.09 -29.13
C SER A 139 -11.36 0.44 -28.25
N LEU A 140 -10.28 0.95 -28.85
CA LEU A 140 -9.09 1.38 -28.11
C LEU A 140 -9.42 2.45 -27.05
N GLU A 141 -10.31 3.40 -27.37
CA GLU A 141 -10.76 4.42 -26.41
C GLU A 141 -11.45 3.79 -25.19
N CYS A 142 -12.27 2.76 -25.44
CA CYS A 142 -12.98 2.04 -24.41
C CYS A 142 -12.03 1.24 -23.52
N VAL A 143 -11.15 0.43 -24.10
CA VAL A 143 -10.20 -0.39 -23.36
C VAL A 143 -9.17 0.49 -22.63
N ASN A 144 -8.73 1.61 -23.21
CA ASN A 144 -7.86 2.58 -22.53
C ASN A 144 -8.52 3.19 -21.29
N THR A 145 -9.80 3.53 -21.41
CA THR A 145 -10.58 4.02 -20.28
C THR A 145 -10.60 2.96 -19.18
N PHE A 146 -11.00 1.71 -19.49
CA PHE A 146 -10.97 0.62 -18.52
C PHE A 146 -9.60 0.35 -17.90
N TYR A 147 -8.52 0.42 -18.67
CA TYR A 147 -7.15 0.28 -18.16
C TYR A 147 -6.85 1.33 -17.07
N GLU A 148 -7.12 2.62 -17.34
CA GLU A 148 -6.93 3.70 -16.37
C GLU A 148 -7.74 3.43 -15.09
N TRP A 149 -8.98 2.97 -15.20
CA TRP A 149 -9.84 2.63 -14.06
C TRP A 149 -9.29 1.54 -13.20
N PHE A 150 -8.98 0.41 -13.83
CA PHE A 150 -8.59 -0.79 -13.13
C PHE A 150 -7.25 -0.56 -12.44
N MET A 151 -6.35 0.22 -13.06
CA MET A 151 -5.09 0.64 -12.42
C MET A 151 -5.34 1.54 -11.20
N ILE A 152 -6.26 2.49 -11.29
CA ILE A 152 -6.65 3.33 -10.15
C ILE A 152 -7.23 2.45 -9.03
N LYS A 153 -8.18 1.55 -9.34
CA LYS A 153 -8.79 0.64 -8.36
C LYS A 153 -7.78 -0.33 -7.75
N LYS A 154 -6.85 -0.89 -8.54
CA LYS A 154 -5.76 -1.73 -8.05
C LYS A 154 -4.92 -1.00 -7.00
N ASN A 155 -4.55 0.25 -7.28
CA ASN A 155 -3.81 1.08 -6.34
C ASN A 155 -4.64 1.44 -5.10
N LEU A 156 -5.93 1.76 -5.26
CA LEU A 156 -6.83 2.06 -4.15
C LEU A 156 -7.04 0.83 -3.24
N ARG A 157 -7.18 -0.37 -3.80
CA ARG A 157 -7.24 -1.63 -3.03
C ARG A 157 -5.96 -1.85 -2.22
N ALA A 158 -4.79 -1.57 -2.78
CA ALA A 158 -3.52 -1.67 -2.07
C ALA A 158 -3.41 -0.69 -0.88
N MET A 159 -4.15 0.43 -0.91
CA MET A 159 -4.14 1.44 0.16
C MET A 159 -5.23 1.23 1.21
N ASP A 160 -6.46 0.96 0.77
CA ASP A 160 -7.69 1.02 1.58
C ASP A 160 -8.34 -0.36 1.81
N GLY A 161 -7.78 -1.43 1.21
CA GLY A 161 -8.32 -2.79 1.26
C GLY A 161 -9.37 -3.07 0.18
N GLU A 162 -9.60 -4.35 -0.08
CA GLU A 162 -10.49 -4.85 -1.15
C GLU A 162 -11.97 -4.57 -0.88
N ASP A 163 -12.40 -4.63 0.40
CA ASP A 163 -13.80 -4.44 0.81
C ASP A 163 -14.38 -3.08 0.39
N ARG A 164 -13.55 -2.05 0.30
CA ARG A 164 -13.97 -0.69 -0.10
C ARG A 164 -14.03 -0.49 -1.60
N TRP A 165 -13.39 -1.37 -2.37
CA TRP A 165 -13.17 -1.22 -3.80
C TRP A 165 -13.42 -2.55 -4.53
N PRO A 166 -14.67 -3.05 -4.53
CA PRO A 166 -15.01 -4.36 -5.09
C PRO A 166 -14.69 -4.43 -6.58
N TYR A 167 -14.35 -5.62 -7.06
CA TYR A 167 -14.11 -5.88 -8.48
C TYR A 167 -15.38 -5.65 -9.32
N GLU A 168 -15.20 -5.20 -10.56
CA GLU A 168 -16.26 -5.01 -11.55
C GLU A 168 -16.16 -6.05 -12.69
N ASP A 169 -17.25 -6.24 -13.43
CA ASP A 169 -17.27 -7.15 -14.59
C ASP A 169 -16.16 -6.81 -15.60
N GLY A 170 -15.37 -7.83 -15.96
CA GLY A 170 -14.23 -7.71 -16.88
C GLY A 170 -12.98 -7.08 -16.25
N GLU A 171 -12.97 -6.77 -14.95
CA GLU A 171 -11.79 -6.30 -14.23
C GLU A 171 -10.81 -7.46 -13.97
N PRO A 172 -9.51 -7.31 -14.26
CA PRO A 172 -8.53 -8.36 -13.97
C PRO A 172 -8.37 -8.54 -12.46
N VAL A 173 -8.55 -9.78 -11.98
CA VAL A 173 -8.50 -10.10 -10.54
C VAL A 173 -7.11 -10.61 -10.16
N THR A 174 -6.62 -11.60 -10.90
CA THR A 174 -5.33 -12.27 -10.67
C THR A 174 -4.20 -11.62 -11.47
N ASP A 175 -2.95 -11.91 -11.11
CA ASP A 175 -1.79 -11.43 -11.88
C ASP A 175 -1.80 -12.02 -13.31
N GLU A 176 -2.28 -13.24 -13.51
CA GLU A 176 -2.49 -13.81 -14.84
C GLU A 176 -3.53 -13.02 -15.65
N ASP A 177 -4.65 -12.64 -15.04
CA ASP A 177 -5.67 -11.82 -15.71
C ASP A 177 -5.10 -10.47 -16.14
N TRP A 178 -4.29 -9.86 -15.28
CA TRP A 178 -3.60 -8.60 -15.57
C TRP A 178 -2.67 -8.72 -16.78
N LEU A 179 -1.93 -9.82 -16.91
CA LEU A 179 -1.07 -10.08 -18.05
C LEU A 179 -1.88 -10.20 -19.35
N VAL A 180 -2.99 -10.96 -19.32
CA VAL A 180 -3.89 -11.11 -20.48
C VAL A 180 -4.48 -9.75 -20.87
N PHE A 181 -4.95 -8.98 -19.89
CA PHE A 181 -5.50 -7.65 -20.12
C PHE A 181 -4.50 -6.72 -20.81
N ILE A 182 -3.27 -6.65 -20.28
CA ILE A 182 -2.21 -5.79 -20.81
C ILE A 182 -1.82 -6.22 -22.22
N GLU A 183 -1.70 -7.52 -22.48
CA GLU A 183 -1.38 -8.03 -23.82
C GLU A 183 -2.45 -7.60 -24.84
N LYS A 184 -3.74 -7.76 -24.52
CA LYS A 184 -4.85 -7.35 -25.39
C LYS A 184 -4.89 -5.84 -25.60
N TYR A 185 -4.62 -5.07 -24.54
CA TYR A 185 -4.54 -3.62 -24.61
C TYR A 185 -3.40 -3.13 -25.52
N GLU A 186 -2.20 -3.71 -25.41
CA GLU A 186 -1.06 -3.36 -26.27
C GLU A 186 -1.32 -3.76 -27.73
N LEU A 187 -1.93 -4.94 -27.98
CA LEU A 187 -2.32 -5.34 -29.34
C LEU A 187 -3.33 -4.35 -29.99
N LEU A 188 -4.30 -3.86 -29.21
CA LEU A 188 -5.24 -2.82 -29.64
C LEU A 188 -4.55 -1.49 -29.97
N LYS A 189 -3.49 -1.12 -29.23
CA LYS A 189 -2.70 0.08 -29.49
C LYS A 189 -1.87 -0.03 -30.76
N GLU A 190 -1.30 -1.21 -31.00
CA GLU A 190 -0.43 -1.47 -32.15
C GLU A 190 -1.23 -1.70 -33.45
N ASN A 191 -2.47 -2.18 -33.34
CA ASN A 191 -3.30 -2.52 -34.49
C ASN A 191 -4.69 -1.89 -34.38
N SER A 192 -4.89 -0.77 -35.07
CA SER A 192 -6.16 -0.02 -35.06
C SER A 192 -7.36 -0.80 -35.60
N ASP A 193 -7.13 -1.87 -36.36
CA ASP A 193 -8.19 -2.72 -36.92
C ASP A 193 -8.50 -3.93 -36.01
N TYR A 194 -7.73 -4.14 -34.95
CA TYR A 194 -7.95 -5.21 -33.99
C TYR A 194 -9.12 -4.86 -33.07
N GLN A 195 -10.17 -5.70 -33.08
CA GLN A 195 -11.30 -5.59 -32.17
C GLN A 195 -11.20 -6.67 -31.10
N VAL A 196 -11.37 -6.28 -29.85
CA VAL A 196 -11.43 -7.19 -28.70
C VAL A 196 -12.88 -7.32 -28.25
N SER A 197 -13.33 -8.54 -27.99
CA SER A 197 -14.64 -8.74 -27.37
C SER A 197 -14.61 -8.20 -25.94
N TRP A 198 -15.61 -7.39 -25.60
CA TRP A 198 -15.76 -6.84 -24.25
C TRP A 198 -17.09 -7.31 -23.60
N PRO A 199 -17.10 -7.69 -22.31
CA PRO A 199 -15.96 -7.76 -21.38
C PRO A 199 -14.90 -8.77 -21.82
N LEU A 200 -13.64 -8.50 -21.45
CA LEU A 200 -12.57 -9.48 -21.62
C LEU A 200 -12.90 -10.72 -20.80
N LYS A 201 -12.66 -11.89 -21.39
CA LYS A 201 -12.81 -13.17 -20.73
C LYS A 201 -11.44 -13.64 -20.29
N TYR A 202 -11.32 -13.97 -19.02
CA TYR A 202 -10.11 -14.51 -18.43
C TYR A 202 -10.17 -16.03 -18.31
N ALA A 203 -9.13 -16.64 -17.74
CA ALA A 203 -9.05 -18.10 -17.63
C ALA A 203 -10.28 -18.70 -16.94
N ASP A 204 -10.74 -18.07 -15.86
CA ASP A 204 -11.90 -18.52 -15.10
C ASP A 204 -13.21 -18.34 -15.88
N ASP A 205 -13.37 -17.23 -16.61
CA ASP A 205 -14.56 -17.01 -17.46
C ASP A 205 -14.62 -18.03 -18.61
N LEU A 206 -13.47 -18.30 -19.24
CA LEU A 206 -13.36 -19.27 -20.32
C LEU A 206 -13.58 -20.69 -19.82
N GLU A 207 -13.12 -21.01 -18.62
CA GLU A 207 -13.35 -22.28 -17.97
C GLU A 207 -14.82 -22.47 -17.57
N ALA A 208 -15.46 -21.42 -17.04
CA ALA A 208 -16.88 -21.41 -16.75
C ALA A 208 -17.72 -21.62 -18.02
N GLU A 209 -17.42 -20.90 -19.11
CA GLU A 209 -18.10 -21.10 -20.39
C GLU A 209 -17.86 -22.49 -20.99
N ARG A 210 -16.64 -23.01 -20.84
CA ARG A 210 -16.33 -24.39 -21.24
C ARG A 210 -17.21 -25.37 -20.47
N ILE A 211 -17.34 -25.19 -19.16
CA ILE A 211 -18.16 -26.03 -18.27
C ILE A 211 -19.64 -25.90 -18.61
N GLU A 212 -20.17 -24.69 -18.83
CA GLU A 212 -21.57 -24.46 -19.24
C GLU A 212 -21.89 -25.08 -20.60
N GLY A 213 -20.92 -25.08 -21.51
CA GLY A 213 -21.04 -25.71 -22.82
C GLY A 213 -20.96 -27.24 -22.81
N MET A 214 -20.56 -27.86 -21.69
CA MET A 214 -20.44 -29.31 -21.60
C MET A 214 -21.79 -30.01 -21.50
N THR A 215 -21.90 -31.13 -22.20
CA THR A 215 -22.94 -32.11 -21.92
C THR A 215 -22.76 -32.71 -20.53
N ARG A 216 -23.84 -33.24 -19.94
CA ARG A 216 -23.79 -33.96 -18.66
C ARG A 216 -22.74 -35.07 -18.63
N LYS A 217 -22.47 -35.72 -19.78
CA LYS A 217 -21.45 -36.77 -19.91
C LYS A 217 -20.03 -36.21 -19.84
N GLU A 218 -19.77 -35.11 -20.55
CA GLU A 218 -18.47 -34.43 -20.55
C GLU A 218 -18.15 -33.86 -19.17
N LEU A 219 -19.13 -33.25 -18.50
CA LEU A 219 -18.98 -32.74 -17.13
C LEU A 219 -18.60 -33.85 -16.14
N ALA A 220 -19.26 -35.00 -16.24
CA ALA A 220 -18.98 -36.16 -15.39
C ALA A 220 -17.56 -36.71 -15.61
N GLN A 221 -17.11 -36.77 -16.87
CA GLN A 221 -15.74 -37.18 -17.21
C GLN A 221 -14.69 -36.17 -16.75
N GLU A 222 -14.96 -34.87 -16.90
CA GLU A 222 -14.04 -33.83 -16.48
C GLU A 222 -13.89 -33.80 -14.96
N ARG A 223 -15.00 -33.94 -14.21
CA ARG A 223 -14.98 -34.08 -12.76
C ARG A 223 -14.10 -35.26 -12.32
N LEU A 224 -14.23 -36.42 -12.97
CA LEU A 224 -13.36 -37.59 -12.71
C LEU A 224 -11.89 -37.27 -12.93
N ARG A 225 -11.57 -36.63 -14.06
CA ARG A 225 -10.21 -36.26 -14.42
C ARG A 225 -9.61 -35.32 -13.38
N VAL A 226 -10.35 -34.30 -12.98
CA VAL A 226 -9.92 -33.32 -11.96
C VAL A 226 -9.64 -34.03 -10.64
N PHE A 227 -10.57 -34.83 -10.13
CA PHE A 227 -10.37 -35.53 -8.87
C PHE A 227 -9.19 -36.53 -8.95
N LYS A 228 -9.03 -37.27 -10.06
CA LYS A 228 -7.90 -38.20 -10.22
C LYS A 228 -6.56 -37.45 -10.20
N HIS A 229 -6.48 -36.32 -10.89
CA HIS A 229 -5.30 -35.48 -10.87
C HIS A 229 -5.00 -34.96 -9.46
N ARG A 230 -6.01 -34.47 -8.74
CA ARG A 230 -5.85 -33.98 -7.37
C ARG A 230 -5.42 -35.08 -6.40
N LYS A 231 -5.97 -36.30 -6.53
CA LYS A 231 -5.51 -37.47 -5.77
C LYS A 231 -4.03 -37.74 -6.01
N GLU A 232 -3.59 -37.74 -7.27
CA GLU A 232 -2.19 -37.92 -7.63
C GLU A 232 -1.30 -36.81 -7.04
N MET A 233 -1.75 -35.55 -7.12
CA MET A 233 -1.00 -34.42 -6.54
C MET A 233 -0.95 -34.47 -5.01
N ARG A 234 -2.02 -34.94 -4.34
CA ARG A 234 -2.02 -35.20 -2.89
C ARG A 234 -1.02 -36.28 -2.50
N GLU A 235 -0.94 -37.36 -3.26
CA GLU A 235 0.03 -38.44 -3.03
C GLU A 235 1.48 -37.95 -3.19
N LYS A 236 1.73 -37.02 -4.13
CA LYS A 236 3.06 -36.45 -4.40
C LYS A 236 3.47 -35.33 -3.45
N GLU A 237 2.57 -34.40 -3.17
CA GLU A 237 2.89 -33.12 -2.52
C GLU A 237 2.24 -32.96 -1.14
N GLY A 238 1.39 -33.91 -0.75
CA GLY A 238 0.70 -33.93 0.54
C GLY A 238 -0.61 -33.14 0.55
N ALA A 239 -1.49 -33.53 1.48
CA ALA A 239 -2.83 -32.95 1.63
C ALA A 239 -2.83 -31.48 2.08
N LEU A 240 -1.74 -30.98 2.67
CA LEU A 240 -1.64 -29.57 3.07
C LEU A 240 -1.60 -28.63 1.85
N LYS A 241 -0.95 -29.05 0.77
CA LYS A 241 -0.85 -28.27 -0.48
C LYS A 241 -2.05 -28.51 -1.40
N TRP A 242 -2.68 -29.68 -1.27
CA TRP A 242 -3.85 -30.09 -2.06
C TRP A 242 -4.99 -30.54 -1.14
N PRO A 243 -5.70 -29.61 -0.47
CA PRO A 243 -6.85 -29.96 0.37
C PRO A 243 -7.96 -30.62 -0.46
N PHE A 244 -8.85 -31.38 0.18
CA PHE A 244 -10.01 -31.94 -0.52
C PHE A 244 -10.97 -30.81 -0.94
N LEU A 245 -11.54 -30.93 -2.15
CA LEU A 245 -12.64 -30.08 -2.57
C LEU A 245 -13.96 -30.58 -1.99
N ILE A 246 -14.94 -29.68 -1.96
CA ILE A 246 -16.34 -30.06 -1.78
C ILE A 246 -16.70 -31.05 -2.89
N GLU A 247 -17.37 -32.13 -2.50
CA GLU A 247 -17.72 -33.26 -3.34
C GLU A 247 -16.55 -34.13 -3.85
N GLU A 248 -15.34 -34.05 -3.29
CA GLU A 248 -14.20 -34.88 -3.72
C GLU A 248 -14.12 -36.22 -2.94
N PRO A 249 -13.98 -37.38 -3.60
CA PRO A 249 -13.88 -38.68 -2.93
C PRO A 249 -12.73 -38.73 -1.92
N VAL A 250 -13.02 -39.05 -0.66
CA VAL A 250 -12.02 -39.11 0.41
C VAL A 250 -11.46 -40.52 0.62
N ASP A 251 -12.26 -41.55 0.36
CA ASP A 251 -11.86 -42.95 0.54
C ASP A 251 -12.16 -43.85 -0.68
N GLY A 252 -11.79 -45.13 -0.57
CA GLY A 252 -11.93 -46.09 -1.67
C GLY A 252 -13.39 -46.34 -2.08
N GLU A 253 -14.32 -46.30 -1.13
CA GLU A 253 -15.74 -46.51 -1.39
C GLU A 253 -16.33 -45.32 -2.13
N ASP A 254 -15.97 -44.08 -1.74
CA ASP A 254 -16.32 -42.87 -2.48
C ASP A 254 -15.82 -42.93 -3.93
N TRP A 255 -14.59 -43.40 -4.14
CA TRP A 255 -13.99 -43.53 -5.48
C TRP A 255 -14.76 -44.51 -6.35
N GLU A 256 -15.13 -45.68 -5.80
CA GLU A 256 -15.92 -46.67 -6.51
C GLU A 256 -17.33 -46.14 -6.85
N ASN A 257 -17.97 -45.44 -5.92
CA ASN A 257 -19.28 -44.83 -6.12
C ASN A 257 -19.25 -43.76 -7.22
N LEU A 258 -18.25 -42.87 -7.21
CA LEU A 258 -18.07 -41.86 -8.25
C LEU A 258 -17.84 -42.51 -9.63
N GLU A 259 -16.97 -43.51 -9.71
CA GLU A 259 -16.69 -44.19 -10.99
C GLU A 259 -17.94 -44.89 -11.53
N GLN A 260 -18.72 -45.54 -10.67
CA GLN A 260 -19.99 -46.16 -11.06
C GLN A 260 -21.02 -45.12 -11.49
N TYR A 261 -21.14 -44.00 -10.77
CA TYR A 261 -22.01 -42.87 -11.14
C TYR A 261 -21.73 -42.36 -12.55
N ILE A 262 -20.45 -42.12 -12.85
CA ILE A 262 -20.03 -41.62 -14.16
C ILE A 262 -20.29 -42.68 -15.23
N GLN A 263 -20.01 -43.96 -14.95
CA GLN A 263 -20.27 -45.03 -15.90
C GLN A 263 -21.77 -45.14 -16.24
N ASP A 264 -22.65 -45.01 -15.24
CA ASP A 264 -24.09 -45.00 -15.44
C ASP A 264 -24.53 -43.82 -16.33
N ILE A 265 -23.97 -42.62 -16.13
CA ILE A 265 -24.22 -41.44 -16.99
C ILE A 265 -23.75 -41.70 -18.42
N LEU A 266 -22.56 -42.29 -18.60
CA LEU A 266 -22.01 -42.59 -19.93
C LEU A 266 -22.88 -43.62 -20.67
N ASP A 267 -23.40 -44.60 -19.94
CA ASP A 267 -24.34 -45.62 -20.43
C ASP A 267 -25.75 -45.05 -20.68
N GLY A 268 -26.05 -43.83 -20.22
CA GLY A 268 -27.39 -43.23 -20.32
C GLY A 268 -28.42 -43.85 -19.38
N LYS A 269 -27.96 -44.48 -18.30
CA LYS A 269 -28.80 -45.09 -17.26
C LYS A 269 -29.06 -44.09 -16.14
N GLU A 270 -30.14 -44.30 -15.41
CA GLU A 270 -30.32 -43.66 -14.10
C GLU A 270 -29.29 -44.26 -13.14
N SER A 271 -28.57 -43.41 -12.41
CA SER A 271 -27.43 -43.89 -11.64
C SER A 271 -27.87 -44.72 -10.45
N SER A 272 -27.25 -45.89 -10.32
CA SER A 272 -27.40 -46.81 -9.20
C SER A 272 -26.69 -46.34 -7.93
N ALA A 273 -25.76 -45.39 -8.07
CA ALA A 273 -24.97 -44.78 -7.01
C ALA A 273 -24.98 -43.25 -7.19
N PRO A 274 -25.99 -42.52 -6.68
CA PRO A 274 -26.09 -41.08 -6.88
C PRO A 274 -24.86 -40.35 -6.32
N TRP A 275 -24.43 -39.28 -7.02
CA TRP A 275 -23.32 -38.43 -6.61
C TRP A 275 -23.78 -36.97 -6.45
N PRO A 276 -23.39 -36.27 -5.37
CA PRO A 276 -22.65 -36.80 -4.21
C PRO A 276 -23.43 -37.90 -3.45
N PRO A 277 -22.74 -38.80 -2.72
CA PRO A 277 -23.42 -39.84 -1.95
C PRO A 277 -24.34 -39.21 -0.89
N SER A 278 -25.49 -39.82 -0.62
CA SER A 278 -26.50 -39.24 0.29
C SER A 278 -25.99 -39.02 1.72
N TYR A 279 -24.96 -39.75 2.16
CA TYR A 279 -24.35 -39.60 3.48
C TYR A 279 -23.37 -38.42 3.58
N TRP A 280 -23.12 -37.69 2.48
CA TRP A 280 -22.40 -36.42 2.50
C TRP A 280 -23.29 -35.23 2.88
N ASP A 281 -24.62 -35.39 2.85
CA ASP A 281 -25.56 -34.40 3.39
C ASP A 281 -25.70 -34.50 4.93
N ASP A 282 -25.19 -35.59 5.54
CA ASP A 282 -25.12 -35.75 6.99
C ASP A 282 -23.89 -35.00 7.53
N ASP A 283 -23.96 -33.67 7.51
CA ASP A 283 -22.98 -32.81 8.18
C ASP A 283 -22.96 -33.17 9.69
N PRO A 284 -21.82 -33.53 10.30
CA PRO A 284 -21.75 -33.97 11.70
C PRO A 284 -21.99 -32.84 12.74
N GLU A 285 -22.66 -31.74 12.35
CA GLU A 285 -23.03 -30.61 13.21
C GLU A 285 -24.51 -30.59 13.67
N GLU A 286 -25.15 -31.77 13.81
CA GLU A 286 -26.35 -31.94 14.68
C GLU A 286 -26.04 -32.66 16.01
#